data_AF-A0A813L8P8-F1
#
_entry.id   AF-A0A813L8P8-F1
#
_cell.length_a   1.000
_cell.length_b   1.000
_cell.length_c   1.000
_cell.angle_alpha   90.00
_cell.angle_beta   90.00
_cell.angle_gamma   90.00
#
_symmetry.space_group_name_H-M   'P 1'
#
loop_
_entity.id
_entity.type
_entity.pdbx_description
1 polymer ?
#
loop_
_entity_poly.entity_id
_entity_poly.type
_entity_poly.pdbx_seq_one_letter_code
_entity_poly.pdbx_strand_id
1 'polypeptide(L)'
;MYENYNTTLAIEAKTMIHMMETGILPACAKDLQKYTNCKALVGDREQVYGSIMAGTQKLKEVLSKVPHSIQEEATYYCDVVKPQMVALREVVDTTEGLLESGLYPYPTYETLLYSHHH
;
A
#
# COMPACT_ATOMS: atom_id res chain seq x y z
N MET A 1 -17.96 12.54 -17.47
CA MET A 1 -17.85 11.16 -16.92
C MET A 1 -16.39 10.80 -16.66
N TYR A 2 -15.48 10.95 -17.64
CA TYR A 2 -14.04 10.69 -17.45
C TYR A 2 -13.37 11.57 -16.39
N GLU A 3 -13.71 12.85 -16.30
CA GLU A 3 -13.10 13.78 -15.32
C GLU A 3 -13.29 13.33 -13.86
N ASN A 4 -14.51 12.93 -13.48
CA ASN A 4 -14.78 12.39 -12.14
C ASN A 4 -14.00 11.10 -11.89
N TYR A 5 -13.99 10.19 -12.89
CA TYR A 5 -13.23 8.94 -12.79
C TYR A 5 -11.74 9.18 -12.59
N ASN A 6 -11.13 10.04 -13.42
CA ASN A 6 -9.72 10.40 -13.35
C ASN A 6 -9.38 11.01 -11.99
N THR A 7 -10.21 11.95 -11.52
CA THR A 7 -10.03 12.62 -10.23
C THR A 7 -10.11 11.63 -9.07
N THR A 8 -11.09 10.73 -9.07
CA THR A 8 -11.23 9.69 -8.04
C THR A 8 -9.98 8.81 -7.99
N LEU A 9 -9.56 8.22 -9.12
CA LEU A 9 -8.38 7.35 -9.12
C LEU A 9 -7.08 8.09 -8.80
N ALA A 10 -6.95 9.35 -9.20
CA ALA A 10 -5.82 10.19 -8.81
C ALA A 10 -5.75 10.35 -7.28
N ILE A 11 -6.89 10.61 -6.63
CA ILE A 11 -6.97 10.76 -5.17
C ILE A 11 -6.68 9.42 -4.47
N GLU A 12 -7.27 8.33 -4.93
CA GLU A 12 -7.04 7.00 -4.35
C GLU A 12 -5.57 6.58 -4.46
N ALA A 13 -4.95 6.76 -5.63
CA ALA A 13 -3.54 6.44 -5.85
C ALA A 13 -2.62 7.25 -4.93
N LYS A 14 -2.84 8.57 -4.83
CA LYS A 14 -2.08 9.46 -3.95
C LYS A 14 -2.27 9.12 -2.48
N THR A 15 -3.51 8.82 -2.08
CA THR A 15 -3.83 8.38 -0.72
C THR A 15 -3.12 7.08 -0.38
N MET A 16 -3.14 6.08 -1.28
CA MET A 16 -2.44 4.82 -1.10
C MET A 16 -0.93 5.04 -0.92
N ILE A 17 -0.28 5.85 -1.78
CA ILE A 17 1.14 6.19 -1.62
C ILE A 17 1.40 6.82 -0.25
N HIS A 18 0.60 7.82 0.13
CA HIS A 18 0.74 8.50 1.41
C HIS A 18 0.62 7.52 2.59
N MET A 19 -0.35 6.61 2.56
CA MET A 19 -0.53 5.58 3.58
C MET A 19 0.68 4.63 3.67
N MET A 20 1.28 4.27 2.53
CA MET A 20 2.48 3.44 2.54
C MET A 20 3.67 4.16 3.16
N GLU A 21 3.93 5.39 2.73
CA GLU A 21 5.10 6.17 3.17
C GLU A 21 5.01 6.60 4.64
N THR A 22 3.81 6.87 5.15
CA THR A 22 3.62 7.42 6.51
C THR A 22 3.15 6.38 7.54
N GLY A 23 2.56 5.28 7.10
CA GLY A 23 2.04 4.22 7.98
C GLY A 23 2.82 2.92 7.84
N ILE A 24 2.62 2.21 6.72
CA ILE A 24 3.08 0.82 6.55
C ILE A 24 4.60 0.71 6.56
N LEU A 25 5.33 1.50 5.76
CA LEU A 25 6.79 1.41 5.68
C LEU A 25 7.48 1.76 7.01
N PRO A 26 7.07 2.82 7.73
CA PRO A 26 7.56 3.06 9.10
C PRO A 26 7.27 1.91 10.07
N ALA A 27 6.09 1.27 9.99
CA ALA A 27 5.75 0.11 10.82
C ALA A 27 6.66 -1.10 10.50
N CYS A 28 6.90 -1.37 9.22
CA CYS A 28 7.81 -2.41 8.73
C CYS A 28 9.24 -2.20 9.25
N ALA A 29 9.74 -0.95 9.21
CA ALA A 29 11.07 -0.62 9.72
C ALA A 29 11.18 -0.85 11.25
N LYS A 30 10.16 -0.43 12.01
CA LYS A 30 10.10 -0.68 13.47
C LYS A 30 10.04 -2.17 13.79
N ASP A 31 9.32 -2.95 12.99
CA ASP A 31 9.21 -4.39 13.15
C ASP A 31 10.57 -5.07 12.92
N LEU A 32 11.24 -4.79 11.79
CA LEU A 32 12.58 -5.34 11.51
C LEU A 32 13.60 -5.00 12.61
N GLN A 33 13.51 -3.81 13.20
CA GLN A 33 14.39 -3.40 14.30
C GLN A 33 14.31 -4.36 15.49
N LYS A 34 13.13 -4.94 15.78
CA LYS A 34 12.94 -5.92 16.86
C LYS A 34 13.71 -7.22 16.62
N TYR A 35 14.00 -7.57 15.36
CA TYR A 35 14.67 -8.83 14.99
C TYR A 35 16.20 -8.70 14.85
N THR A 36 16.78 -7.51 15.07
CA THR A 36 18.22 -7.25 14.88
C THR A 36 19.11 -8.27 15.62
N ASN A 37 18.72 -8.67 16.83
CA ASN A 37 19.45 -9.63 17.67
C ASN A 37 18.93 -11.08 17.57
N CYS A 38 17.87 -11.31 16.79
CA CYS A 38 17.19 -12.61 16.66
C CYS A 38 16.86 -12.91 15.19
N LYS A 39 17.86 -12.78 14.30
CA LYS A 39 17.68 -12.95 12.85
C LYS A 39 17.04 -14.28 12.44
N ALA A 40 17.21 -15.34 13.23
CA ALA A 40 16.58 -16.64 12.98
C ALA A 40 15.03 -16.58 12.98
N LEU A 41 14.43 -15.54 13.57
CA LEU A 41 12.98 -15.36 13.67
C LEU A 41 12.40 -14.35 12.67
N VAL A 42 13.24 -13.72 11.82
CA VAL A 42 12.79 -12.66 10.91
C VAL A 42 11.81 -13.17 9.85
N GLY A 43 11.97 -14.42 9.41
CA GLY A 43 11.15 -15.02 8.35
C GLY A 43 11.22 -14.23 7.03
N ASP A 44 10.12 -14.15 6.30
CA ASP A 44 10.05 -13.52 4.98
C ASP A 44 9.87 -11.99 5.00
N ARG A 45 9.93 -11.37 6.19
CA ARG A 45 9.64 -9.94 6.40
C ARG A 45 10.47 -9.02 5.52
N GLU A 46 11.78 -9.26 5.42
CA GLU A 46 12.66 -8.41 4.60
C GLU A 46 12.24 -8.41 3.12
N GLN A 47 11.88 -9.58 2.59
CA GLN A 47 11.40 -9.72 1.21
C GLN A 47 10.04 -9.03 1.01
N VAL A 48 9.09 -9.27 1.91
CA VAL A 48 7.74 -8.68 1.83
C VAL A 48 7.81 -7.16 1.95
N TYR A 49 8.51 -6.63 2.96
CA TYR A 49 8.63 -5.19 3.19
C TYR A 49 9.40 -4.50 2.06
N GLY A 50 10.45 -5.15 1.53
CA GLY A 50 11.14 -4.69 0.33
C GLY A 50 10.23 -4.61 -0.89
N SER A 51 9.33 -5.58 -1.06
CA SER A 51 8.34 -5.60 -2.15
C SER A 51 7.31 -4.46 -2.03
N ILE A 52 6.91 -4.10 -0.80
CA ILE A 52 6.02 -2.95 -0.55
C ILE A 52 6.71 -1.65 -0.92
N MET A 53 7.97 -1.48 -0.51
CA MET A 53 8.76 -0.29 -0.86
C MET A 53 8.91 -0.17 -2.39
N ALA A 54 9.27 -1.26 -3.06
CA ALA A 54 9.39 -1.29 -4.51
C ALA A 54 8.05 -1.03 -5.22
N GLY A 55 6.96 -1.63 -4.75
CA GLY A 55 5.61 -1.42 -5.28
C GLY A 55 5.10 0.00 -5.09
N THR A 56 5.42 0.64 -3.96
CA THR A 56 5.11 2.04 -3.67
C THR A 56 5.87 2.97 -4.63
N GLN A 57 7.17 2.73 -4.80
CA GLN A 57 7.99 3.49 -5.74
C GLN A 57 7.50 3.32 -7.18
N LYS A 58 7.17 2.10 -7.58
CA LYS A 58 6.60 1.82 -8.91
C LYS A 58 5.25 2.52 -9.11
N LEU A 59 4.38 2.57 -8.09
CA LEU A 59 3.12 3.30 -8.16
C LEU A 59 3.35 4.81 -8.38
N LYS A 60 4.32 5.40 -7.67
CA LYS A 60 4.72 6.81 -7.88
C LYS A 60 5.22 7.05 -9.30
N GLU A 61 6.03 6.14 -9.84
CA GLU A 61 6.58 6.23 -11.19
C GLU A 61 5.54 6.09 -12.29
N VAL A 62 4.55 5.20 -12.15
CA VAL A 62 3.48 5.08 -13.15
C VAL A 62 2.53 6.27 -13.05
N LEU A 63 2.26 6.77 -11.84
CA LEU A 63 1.40 7.92 -11.61
C LEU A 63 1.98 9.22 -12.20
N SER A 64 3.30 9.39 -12.20
CA SER A 64 3.95 10.56 -12.81
C SER A 64 3.94 10.54 -14.34
N LYS A 65 3.58 9.42 -14.97
CA LYS A 65 3.51 9.22 -16.42
C LYS A 65 2.09 9.29 -16.97
N VAL A 66 1.11 9.61 -16.14
CA VAL A 66 -0.29 9.77 -16.57
C VAL A 66 -0.37 10.89 -17.64
N PRO A 67 -0.97 10.62 -18.81
CA PRO A 67 -1.08 11.61 -19.88
C PRO A 67 -2.09 12.71 -19.53
N HIS A 68 -2.03 13.84 -20.25
CA HIS A 68 -2.88 15.01 -19.98
C HIS A 68 -4.21 15.04 -20.73
N SER A 69 -4.41 14.15 -21.71
CA SER A 69 -5.69 14.03 -22.42
C SER A 69 -6.70 13.29 -21.55
N ILE A 70 -7.89 13.85 -21.34
CA ILE A 70 -8.92 13.30 -20.42
C ILE A 70 -9.24 11.81 -20.70
N GLN A 71 -9.32 11.41 -21.98
CA GLN A 71 -9.65 10.04 -22.35
C GLN A 71 -8.44 9.08 -22.23
N GLU A 72 -7.25 9.54 -22.60
CA GLU A 72 -6.02 8.76 -22.45
C GLU A 72 -5.65 8.60 -20.97
N GLU A 73 -5.89 9.64 -20.17
CA GLU A 73 -5.75 9.63 -18.71
C GLU A 73 -6.64 8.56 -18.10
N ALA A 74 -7.93 8.52 -18.48
CA ALA A 74 -8.86 7.50 -18.00
C ALA A 74 -8.40 6.09 -18.37
N THR A 75 -7.96 5.90 -19.61
CA THR A 75 -7.45 4.61 -20.10
C THR A 75 -6.20 4.20 -19.32
N TYR A 76 -5.26 5.13 -19.11
CA TYR A 76 -4.03 4.86 -18.38
C TYR A 76 -4.27 4.58 -16.90
N TYR A 77 -5.21 5.27 -16.26
CA TYR A 77 -5.62 4.93 -14.89
C TYR A 77 -6.21 3.52 -14.81
N CYS A 78 -7.07 3.16 -15.76
CA CYS A 78 -7.71 1.84 -15.83
C CYS A 78 -6.70 0.71 -16.04
N ASP A 79 -5.79 0.90 -16.99
CA ASP A 79 -4.95 -0.18 -17.52
C ASP A 79 -3.57 -0.27 -16.85
N VAL A 80 -3.12 0.81 -16.19
CA VAL A 80 -1.77 0.90 -15.60
C VAL A 80 -1.80 1.21 -14.12
N VAL A 81 -2.41 2.32 -13.72
CA VAL A 81 -2.35 2.78 -12.31
C VAL A 81 -3.16 1.86 -11.40
N LYS A 82 -4.42 1.56 -11.75
CA LYS A 82 -5.30 0.73 -10.93
C LYS A 82 -4.77 -0.70 -10.76
N PRO A 83 -4.27 -1.40 -11.80
CA PRO A 83 -3.62 -2.70 -11.61
C PRO A 83 -2.39 -2.63 -10.70
N GLN A 84 -1.58 -1.56 -10.80
CA GLN A 84 -0.45 -1.38 -9.89
C GLN A 84 -0.89 -1.12 -8.43
N MET A 85 -2.00 -0.41 -8.22
CA MET A 85 -2.59 -0.23 -6.88
C MET A 85 -3.08 -1.56 -6.30
N VAL A 86 -3.74 -2.40 -7.12
CA VAL A 86 -4.18 -3.74 -6.70
C VAL A 86 -2.98 -4.61 -6.32
N ALA A 87 -1.95 -4.66 -7.17
CA ALA A 87 -0.74 -5.43 -6.89
C ALA A 87 -0.03 -4.95 -5.61
N LEU A 88 0.04 -3.64 -5.37
CA LEU A 88 0.60 -3.10 -4.12
C LEU A 88 -0.26 -3.50 -2.91
N ARG A 89 -1.59 -3.38 -3.02
CA ARG A 89 -2.53 -3.76 -1.95
C ARG A 89 -2.38 -5.22 -1.56
N GLU A 90 -2.30 -6.12 -2.52
CA GLU A 90 -2.14 -7.56 -2.27
C GLU A 90 -0.88 -7.86 -1.45
N VAL A 91 0.25 -7.22 -1.76
CA VAL A 91 1.49 -7.40 -0.98
C VAL A 91 1.35 -6.81 0.42
N VAL A 92 0.74 -5.62 0.55
CA VAL A 92 0.52 -4.96 1.85
C VAL A 92 -0.38 -5.79 2.75
N ASP A 93 -1.41 -6.43 2.22
CA ASP A 93 -2.34 -7.26 3.00
C ASP A 93 -1.64 -8.46 3.66
N THR A 94 -0.55 -8.97 3.06
CA THR A 94 0.26 -10.01 3.71
C THR A 94 0.94 -9.54 4.99
N THR A 95 1.08 -8.23 5.21
CA THR A 95 1.70 -7.69 6.43
C THR A 95 0.83 -7.82 7.66
N GLU A 96 -0.50 -7.99 7.51
CA GLU A 96 -1.42 -8.17 8.63
C GLU A 96 -1.08 -9.44 9.44
N GLY A 97 -0.55 -10.47 8.79
CA GLY A 97 -0.06 -11.69 9.45
C GLY A 97 1.39 -11.64 9.94
N LEU A 98 2.15 -10.58 9.61
CA LEU A 98 3.57 -10.45 9.94
C LEU A 98 3.84 -9.41 11.02
N LEU A 99 3.15 -8.27 10.96
CA LEU A 99 3.29 -7.17 11.90
C LEU A 99 2.56 -7.51 13.20
N GLU A 100 3.20 -7.20 14.32
CA GLU A 100 2.52 -7.17 15.61
C GLU A 100 1.37 -6.16 15.58
N SER A 101 0.22 -6.49 16.17
CA SER A 101 -0.97 -5.63 16.17
C SER A 101 -0.70 -4.21 16.67
N GLY A 102 0.17 -4.03 17.67
CA GLY A 102 0.56 -2.71 18.18
C GLY A 102 1.43 -1.88 17.23
N LEU A 103 2.01 -2.49 16.20
CA LEU A 103 2.75 -1.81 15.14
C LEU A 103 1.90 -1.54 13.90
N TYR A 104 0.84 -2.32 13.67
CA TYR A 104 -0.01 -2.17 12.50
C TYR A 104 -0.78 -0.83 12.56
N PRO A 105 -0.58 0.08 11.59
CA PRO A 105 -0.98 1.48 11.73
C PRO A 105 -2.47 1.75 11.45
N TYR A 106 -3.19 0.76 10.92
CA TYR A 106 -4.59 0.90 10.49
C TYR A 106 -5.45 -0.15 11.17
N PRO A 107 -6.76 0.10 11.39
CA PRO A 107 -7.65 -0.93 11.89
C PRO A 107 -7.72 -2.10 10.89
N THR A 108 -7.65 -3.32 11.42
CA THR A 108 -7.88 -4.54 10.62
C THR A 108 -9.34 -4.61 10.17
N TYR A 109 -9.65 -5.47 9.20
CA TYR A 109 -11.04 -5.71 8.81
C TYR A 109 -11.88 -6.21 9.98
N GLU A 110 -11.33 -7.06 10.83
CA GLU A 110 -12.00 -7.51 12.05
C GLU A 110 -12.33 -6.33 12.97
N THR A 111 -11.39 -5.41 13.18
CA THR A 111 -11.61 -4.19 13.97
C THR A 111 -12.71 -3.33 13.36
N LEU A 112 -12.67 -3.11 12.04
CA LEU A 112 -13.66 -2.29 11.35
C LEU A 112 -15.08 -2.90 11.41
N LEU A 113 -15.19 -4.21 11.21
CA LEU A 113 -16.48 -4.91 11.14
C LEU A 113 -17.10 -5.18 12.51
N TYR A 114 -16.28 -5.41 13.54
CA TYR A 114 -16.75 -5.84 14.86
C TYR A 114 -16.47 -4.85 16.01
N SER A 115 -16.02 -3.62 15.72
CA SER A 115 -15.76 -2.57 16.71
C SER A 115 -16.93 -2.21 17.64
N HIS A 116 -18.17 -2.59 17.30
CA HIS A 116 -19.37 -2.32 18.10
C HIS A 116 -19.89 -3.53 18.88
N HIS A 117 -19.28 -4.71 18.73
CA HIS A 117 -19.67 -5.92 19.45
C HIS A 117 -18.82 -6.06 20.72
N HIS A 118 -19.30 -5.47 21.81
CA HIS A 118 -18.79 -5.62 23.17
C HIS A 118 -19.87 -6.18 24.08
#